data_AF-A0A4U1JK78-F1
#
_entry.id   AF-A0A4U1JK78-F1
#
_cell.length_a   1.000
_cell.length_b   1.000
_cell.length_c   1.000
_cell.angle_alpha   90.00
_cell.angle_beta   90.00
_cell.angle_gamma   90.00
#
_symmetry.space_group_name_H-M   'P 1'
#
loop_
_entity.id
_entity.type
_entity.pdbx_description
1 polymer ?
#
loop_
_entity_poly.entity_id
_entity_poly.type
_entity_poly.pdbx_seq_one_letter_code
_entity_poly.pdbx_strand_id
1 'polypeptide(L)'
;MLTEGDRLQLARFIQANVEKYTDALVRAVELTQAKDYRREDLKQIIAGYVAIMSEALVEKSNDKRSFYLETVIPGLVTNGEALPKLLYGAASVSLIISMDVMHGFPSASPSDLSDWVADYFASFLRDMMGSALTTAMQTPALLAQMASS
;
A
#
# COMPACT_ATOMS: atom_id res chain seq x y z
N MET A 1 -19.58 -5.93 -10.99
CA MET A 1 -18.75 -6.44 -9.88
C MET A 1 -17.82 -7.53 -10.43
N LEU A 2 -16.53 -7.51 -10.05
CA LEU A 2 -15.56 -8.55 -10.47
C LEU A 2 -16.04 -9.96 -10.08
N THR A 3 -15.91 -10.92 -11.00
CA THR A 3 -16.21 -12.32 -10.71
C THR A 3 -15.11 -12.94 -9.84
N GLU A 4 -15.36 -14.12 -9.28
CA GLU A 4 -14.34 -14.87 -8.54
C GLU A 4 -13.14 -15.24 -9.43
N GLY A 5 -13.40 -15.60 -10.70
CA GLY A 5 -12.37 -15.87 -11.69
C GLY A 5 -11.51 -14.64 -11.97
N ASP A 6 -12.13 -13.46 -12.13
CA ASP A 6 -11.41 -12.21 -12.36
C ASP A 6 -10.53 -11.85 -11.16
N ARG A 7 -11.05 -11.99 -9.93
CA ARG A 7 -10.28 -11.70 -8.71
C ARG A 7 -9.04 -12.60 -8.58
N LEU A 8 -9.18 -13.89 -8.87
CA LEU A 8 -8.05 -14.83 -8.84
C LEU A 8 -7.01 -14.51 -9.91
N GLN A 9 -7.44 -14.19 -11.13
CA GLN A 9 -6.53 -13.81 -12.21
C GLN A 9 -5.83 -12.48 -11.92
N LEU A 10 -6.55 -11.51 -11.37
CA LEU A 10 -6.02 -10.22 -10.96
C LEU A 10 -4.97 -10.38 -9.85
N ALA A 11 -5.24 -11.20 -8.83
CA ALA A 11 -4.27 -11.50 -7.77
C ALA A 11 -2.97 -12.11 -8.35
N ARG A 12 -3.08 -13.07 -9.28
CA ARG A 12 -1.93 -13.67 -9.97
C ARG A 12 -1.18 -12.66 -10.83
N PHE A 13 -1.90 -11.80 -11.54
CA PHE A 13 -1.32 -10.75 -12.36
C PHE A 13 -0.46 -9.80 -11.52
N ILE A 14 -0.99 -9.32 -10.39
CA ILE A 14 -0.26 -8.44 -9.47
C ILE A 14 0.95 -9.17 -8.88
N GLN A 15 0.78 -10.41 -8.41
CA GLN A 15 1.88 -11.20 -7.84
C GLN A 15 3.04 -11.40 -8.82
N ALA A 16 2.73 -11.65 -10.10
CA ALA A 16 3.74 -11.82 -11.14
C ALA A 16 4.54 -10.53 -11.44
N ASN A 17 4.02 -9.36 -11.06
CA ASN A 17 4.61 -8.05 -11.35
C ASN A 17 5.33 -7.40 -10.15
N VAL A 18 5.55 -8.13 -9.04
CA VAL A 18 6.26 -7.60 -7.84
C VAL A 18 7.63 -6.99 -8.16
N GLU A 19 8.44 -7.63 -9.01
CA GLU A 19 9.74 -7.09 -9.42
C GLU A 19 9.58 -5.80 -10.22
N LYS A 20 8.62 -5.75 -11.14
CA LYS A 20 8.30 -4.55 -11.92
C LYS A 20 7.88 -3.39 -11.02
N TYR A 21 7.06 -3.64 -10.00
CA TYR A 21 6.63 -2.63 -9.04
C TYR A 21 7.78 -2.16 -8.16
N THR A 22 8.65 -3.08 -7.75
CA THR A 22 9.87 -2.76 -7.00
C THR A 22 10.76 -1.82 -7.79
N ASP A 23 11.04 -2.13 -9.06
CA ASP A 23 11.88 -1.30 -9.91
C ASP A 23 11.25 0.08 -10.18
N ALA A 24 9.93 0.14 -10.31
CA ALA A 24 9.21 1.41 -10.44
C ALA A 24 9.31 2.27 -9.17
N LEU A 25 9.18 1.66 -8.00
CA LEU A 25 9.30 2.35 -6.72
C LEU A 25 10.74 2.83 -6.46
N VAL A 26 11.75 2.01 -6.79
CA VAL A 26 13.17 2.40 -6.73
C VAL A 26 13.39 3.69 -7.53
N ARG A 27 12.92 3.73 -8.79
CA ARG A 27 13.05 4.94 -9.62
C ARG A 27 12.33 6.15 -9.02
N ALA A 28 11.15 5.97 -8.43
CA ALA A 28 10.42 7.06 -7.79
C ALA A 28 11.15 7.63 -6.55
N VAL A 29 11.75 6.75 -5.75
CA VAL A 29 12.55 7.10 -4.57
C VAL A 29 13.85 7.82 -4.96
N GLU A 30 14.52 7.37 -6.03
CA GLU A 30 15.71 8.03 -6.57
C GLU A 30 15.45 9.47 -7.03
N LEU A 31 14.30 9.71 -7.68
CA LEU A 31 13.89 11.03 -8.16
C LEU A 31 13.59 12.02 -7.02
N THR A 32 13.15 11.52 -5.87
CA THR A 32 12.77 12.35 -4.72
C THR A 32 13.89 12.55 -3.69
N GLN A 33 15.09 12.02 -3.97
CA GLN A 33 16.25 12.04 -3.06
C GLN A 33 15.98 11.38 -1.69
N ALA A 34 14.96 10.54 -1.57
CA ALA A 34 14.69 9.75 -0.37
C ALA A 34 15.65 8.55 -0.28
N LYS A 35 16.96 8.82 -0.20
CA LYS A 35 18.08 7.86 -0.35
C LYS A 35 18.20 6.80 0.75
N ASP A 36 17.29 6.75 1.70
CA ASP A 36 17.41 5.89 2.88
C ASP A 36 16.94 4.44 2.65
N TYR A 37 16.28 4.14 1.53
CA TYR A 37 15.79 2.80 1.25
C TYR A 37 16.74 1.99 0.36
N ARG A 38 17.09 0.78 0.80
CA ARG A 38 17.73 -0.20 -0.09
C ARG A 38 16.65 -0.85 -0.96
N ARG A 39 17.03 -1.28 -2.17
CA ARG A 39 16.14 -1.99 -3.08
C ARG A 39 15.44 -3.19 -2.41
N GLU A 40 16.15 -3.95 -1.60
CA GLU A 40 15.58 -5.11 -0.90
C GLU A 40 14.51 -4.72 0.12
N ASP A 41 14.65 -3.57 0.78
CA ASP A 41 13.64 -3.06 1.71
C ASP A 41 12.37 -2.66 0.92
N LEU A 42 12.55 -1.98 -0.21
CA LEU A 42 11.44 -1.62 -1.11
C LEU A 42 10.74 -2.86 -1.67
N LYS A 43 11.50 -3.90 -2.03
CA LYS A 43 10.96 -5.17 -2.49
C LYS A 43 10.09 -5.85 -1.41
N GLN A 44 10.55 -5.86 -0.17
CA GLN A 44 9.79 -6.40 0.95
C GLN A 44 8.50 -5.61 1.19
N ILE A 45 8.55 -4.28 1.10
CA ILE A 45 7.36 -3.41 1.21
C ILE A 45 6.35 -3.75 0.11
N ILE A 46 6.79 -3.82 -1.15
CA ILE A 46 5.92 -4.19 -2.28
C ILE A 46 5.33 -5.59 -2.07
N ALA A 47 6.15 -6.57 -1.69
CA ALA A 47 5.70 -7.94 -1.47
C ALA A 47 4.63 -8.04 -0.37
N GLY A 48 4.82 -7.32 0.75
CA GLY A 48 3.82 -7.23 1.81
C GLY A 48 2.51 -6.60 1.32
N TYR A 49 2.60 -5.51 0.57
CA TYR A 49 1.44 -4.83 0.01
C TYR A 49 0.65 -5.72 -0.97
N VAL A 50 1.36 -6.42 -1.84
CA VAL A 50 0.77 -7.37 -2.79
C VAL A 50 0.14 -8.56 -2.07
N ALA A 51 0.74 -9.05 -0.97
CA ALA A 51 0.16 -10.12 -0.17
C ALA A 51 -1.16 -9.70 0.49
N ILE A 52 -1.23 -8.50 1.05
CA ILE A 52 -2.47 -7.93 1.64
C ILE A 52 -3.55 -7.81 0.55
N MET A 53 -3.21 -7.28 -0.62
CA MET A 53 -4.17 -7.12 -1.71
C MET A 53 -4.63 -8.46 -2.28
N SER A 54 -3.74 -9.46 -2.36
CA SER A 54 -4.08 -10.80 -2.80
C SER A 54 -5.08 -11.49 -1.86
N GLU A 55 -4.93 -11.30 -0.55
CA GLU A 55 -5.88 -11.79 0.45
C GLU A 55 -7.27 -11.17 0.25
N ALA A 56 -7.33 -9.84 0.08
CA ALA A 56 -8.58 -9.13 -0.16
C ALA A 56 -9.29 -9.57 -1.46
N LEU A 57 -8.53 -9.98 -2.47
CA LEU A 57 -9.04 -10.50 -3.73
C LEU A 57 -9.59 -11.93 -3.60
N VAL A 58 -8.91 -12.81 -2.86
CA VAL A 58 -9.11 -14.26 -2.96
C VAL A 58 -9.67 -14.89 -1.68
N GLU A 59 -9.18 -14.51 -0.51
CA GLU A 59 -9.36 -15.28 0.72
C GLU A 59 -10.61 -14.88 1.52
N LYS A 60 -11.36 -13.85 1.08
CA LYS A 60 -12.51 -13.26 1.81
C LYS A 60 -12.19 -12.93 3.28
N SER A 61 -10.91 -12.78 3.60
CA SER A 61 -10.37 -12.38 4.90
C SER A 61 -9.73 -10.99 4.78
N ASN A 62 -9.50 -10.35 5.92
CA ASN A 62 -8.72 -9.12 6.04
C ASN A 62 -7.62 -9.26 7.10
N ASP A 63 -7.23 -10.47 7.49
CA ASP A 63 -6.30 -10.69 8.62
C ASP A 63 -4.92 -10.05 8.38
N LYS A 64 -4.35 -10.17 7.17
CA LYS A 64 -3.07 -9.52 6.82
C LYS A 64 -3.23 -8.00 6.81
N ARG A 65 -4.37 -7.51 6.32
CA ARG A 65 -4.68 -6.07 6.33
C ARG A 65 -4.77 -5.56 7.77
N SER A 66 -5.55 -6.21 8.63
CA SER A 66 -5.71 -5.86 10.04
C SER A 66 -4.37 -5.91 10.77
N PHE A 67 -3.59 -6.99 10.62
CA PHE A 67 -2.26 -7.08 11.22
C PHE A 67 -1.36 -5.90 10.79
N TYR A 68 -1.34 -5.57 9.50
CA TYR A 68 -0.54 -4.47 9.00
C TYR A 68 -0.98 -3.11 9.58
N LEU A 69 -2.29 -2.86 9.61
CA LEU A 69 -2.85 -1.61 10.11
C LEU A 69 -2.76 -1.46 11.63
N GLU A 70 -2.86 -2.56 12.38
CA GLU A 70 -2.89 -2.55 13.85
C GLU A 70 -1.50 -2.73 14.47
N THR A 71 -0.55 -3.32 13.75
CA THR A 71 0.79 -3.63 14.28
C THR A 71 1.89 -2.89 13.54
N VAL A 72 1.95 -3.01 12.21
CA VAL A 72 3.09 -2.49 11.43
C VAL A 72 3.07 -0.97 11.36
N ILE A 73 1.94 -0.38 10.96
CA ILE A 73 1.81 1.08 10.84
C ILE A 73 2.05 1.80 12.18
N PRO A 74 1.43 1.38 13.31
CA PRO A 74 1.74 1.95 14.61
C PRO A 74 3.22 1.81 14.99
N GLY A 75 3.82 0.63 14.76
CA GLY A 75 5.23 0.41 15.04
C GLY A 75 6.17 1.36 14.29
N LEU A 76 5.89 1.63 13.00
CA LEU A 76 6.66 2.59 12.21
C LEU A 76 6.53 4.01 12.76
N VAL A 77 5.33 4.44 13.12
CA VAL A 77 5.07 5.75 13.71
C VAL A 77 5.79 5.90 15.05
N THR A 78 5.69 4.91 15.95
CA THR A 78 6.38 4.93 17.25
C THR A 78 7.91 4.94 17.10
N ASN A 79 8.45 4.36 16.03
CA ASN A 79 9.88 4.39 15.71
C ASN A 79 10.33 5.72 15.05
N GLY A 80 9.44 6.72 14.95
CA GLY A 80 9.77 8.06 14.47
C GLY A 80 9.62 8.25 12.96
N GLU A 81 9.00 7.30 12.25
CA GLU A 81 8.72 7.47 10.83
C GLU A 81 7.65 8.55 10.62
N ALA A 82 7.97 9.54 9.79
CA ALA A 82 7.08 10.67 9.55
C ALA A 82 5.83 10.26 8.76
N LEU A 83 4.63 10.66 9.23
CA LEU A 83 3.35 10.37 8.57
C LEU A 83 3.31 10.74 7.08
N PRO A 84 3.82 11.92 6.64
CA PRO A 84 3.88 12.25 5.22
C PRO A 84 4.69 11.25 4.39
N LYS A 85 5.76 10.68 4.96
CA LYS A 85 6.61 9.69 4.30
C LYS A 85 5.89 8.34 4.15
N LEU A 86 5.19 7.89 5.19
CA LEU A 86 4.33 6.70 5.13
C LEU A 86 3.23 6.83 4.07
N LEU A 87 2.53 7.98 4.07
CA LEU A 87 1.47 8.25 3.10
C LEU A 87 2.02 8.29 1.68
N TYR A 88 3.13 8.99 1.46
CA TYR A 88 3.76 9.10 0.15
C TYR A 88 4.15 7.71 -0.39
N GLY A 89 4.77 6.86 0.44
CA GLY A 89 5.14 5.51 0.07
C GLY A 89 3.93 4.67 -0.35
N ALA A 90 2.89 4.62 0.50
CA ALA A 90 1.68 3.85 0.20
C ALA A 90 0.94 4.36 -1.04
N ALA A 91 0.83 5.68 -1.21
CA ALA A 91 0.21 6.29 -2.38
C ALA A 91 1.00 6.00 -3.67
N SER A 92 2.33 6.02 -3.60
CA SER A 92 3.21 5.69 -4.72
C SER A 92 3.03 4.25 -5.17
N VAL A 93 3.01 3.30 -4.22
CA VAL A 93 2.74 1.88 -4.51
C VAL A 93 1.34 1.70 -5.09
N SER A 94 0.34 2.35 -4.50
CA SER A 94 -1.05 2.30 -4.97
C SER A 94 -1.18 2.79 -6.41
N LEU A 95 -0.51 3.89 -6.75
CA LEU A 95 -0.51 4.46 -8.10
C LEU A 95 0.18 3.53 -9.10
N ILE A 96 1.36 3.01 -8.75
CA ILE A 96 2.13 2.09 -9.61
C ILE A 96 1.29 0.85 -9.95
N ILE A 97 0.68 0.22 -8.94
CA ILE A 97 -0.15 -0.97 -9.14
C ILE A 97 -1.42 -0.62 -9.90
N SER A 98 -2.10 0.48 -9.56
CA SER A 98 -3.32 0.91 -10.26
C SER A 98 -3.06 1.14 -11.75
N MET A 99 -1.98 1.85 -12.09
CA MET A 99 -1.61 2.07 -13.49
C MET A 99 -1.35 0.76 -14.22
N ASP A 100 -0.62 -0.18 -13.60
CA ASP A 100 -0.33 -1.46 -14.22
C ASP A 100 -1.56 -2.34 -14.40
N VAL A 101 -2.43 -2.40 -13.39
CA VAL A 101 -3.69 -3.14 -13.45
C VAL A 101 -4.61 -2.56 -14.53
N MET A 102 -4.78 -1.24 -14.56
CA MET A 102 -5.71 -0.59 -15.51
C MET A 102 -5.27 -0.70 -16.98
N HIS A 103 -3.97 -0.83 -17.26
CA HIS A 103 -3.45 -0.92 -18.63
C HIS A 103 -2.99 -2.33 -19.03
N GLY A 104 -2.65 -3.17 -18.06
CA GLY A 104 -2.01 -4.47 -18.28
C GLY A 104 -2.90 -5.68 -17.97
N PHE A 105 -3.97 -5.53 -17.19
CA PHE A 105 -4.88 -6.63 -16.90
C PHE A 105 -6.02 -6.70 -17.92
N PRO A 106 -6.17 -7.80 -18.67
CA PRO A 106 -7.25 -7.94 -19.64
C PRO A 106 -8.58 -8.25 -18.91
N SER A 107 -9.29 -7.19 -18.52
CA SER A 107 -10.62 -7.32 -17.89
C SER A 107 -11.74 -7.34 -18.93
N ALA A 108 -12.70 -8.26 -18.74
CA ALA A 108 -13.96 -8.26 -19.50
C ALA A 108 -14.87 -7.08 -19.13
N SER A 109 -14.66 -6.46 -17.97
CA SER A 109 -15.41 -5.30 -17.46
C SER A 109 -14.44 -4.24 -16.90
N PRO A 110 -13.93 -3.32 -17.75
CA PRO A 110 -12.98 -2.30 -17.32
C PRO A 110 -13.54 -1.35 -16.24
N SER A 111 -14.84 -1.07 -16.26
CA SER A 111 -15.49 -0.23 -15.23
C SER A 111 -15.49 -0.92 -13.87
N ASP A 112 -15.85 -2.20 -13.80
CA ASP A 112 -15.85 -2.95 -12.54
C ASP A 112 -14.45 -3.10 -11.96
N LEU A 113 -13.43 -3.23 -12.83
CA LEU A 113 -12.04 -3.23 -12.41
C LEU A 113 -11.65 -1.88 -11.83
N SER A 114 -11.97 -0.78 -12.53
CA SER A 114 -11.68 0.57 -12.09
C SER A 114 -12.30 0.88 -10.74
N ASP A 115 -13.58 0.55 -10.56
CA ASP A 115 -14.32 0.80 -9.31
C ASP A 115 -13.69 0.00 -8.17
N TRP A 116 -13.39 -1.28 -8.39
CA TRP A 116 -12.74 -2.12 -7.38
C TRP A 116 -11.36 -1.59 -6.98
N VAL A 117 -10.52 -1.21 -7.96
CA VAL A 117 -9.18 -0.63 -7.71
C VAL A 117 -9.30 0.65 -6.91
N ALA A 118 -10.18 1.58 -7.32
CA ALA A 118 -10.40 2.85 -6.64
C ALA A 118 -10.87 2.64 -5.18
N ASP A 119 -11.89 1.79 -4.98
CA ASP A 119 -12.43 1.49 -3.66
C ASP A 119 -11.40 0.84 -2.75
N TYR A 120 -10.64 -0.14 -3.26
CA TYR A 120 -9.62 -0.83 -2.49
C TYR A 120 -8.54 0.13 -1.98
N PHE A 121 -7.94 0.92 -2.88
CA PHE A 121 -6.85 1.82 -2.50
C PHE A 121 -7.33 3.00 -1.66
N ALA A 122 -8.50 3.58 -1.95
CA ALA A 122 -9.09 4.63 -1.12
C ALA A 122 -9.36 4.14 0.31
N SER A 123 -9.94 2.93 0.43
CA SER A 123 -10.19 2.28 1.71
C SER A 123 -8.90 2.01 2.48
N PHE A 124 -7.88 1.43 1.82
CA PHE A 124 -6.60 1.14 2.44
C PHE A 124 -5.90 2.41 2.95
N LEU A 125 -5.80 3.44 2.11
CA LEU A 125 -5.12 4.69 2.46
C LEU A 125 -5.81 5.41 3.61
N ARG A 126 -7.15 5.43 3.61
CA ARG A 126 -7.94 5.99 4.71
C ARG A 126 -7.65 5.27 6.03
N ASP A 127 -7.71 3.95 6.03
CA ASP A 127 -7.55 3.17 7.26
C ASP A 127 -6.10 3.23 7.78
N MET A 128 -5.12 3.23 6.87
CA MET A 128 -3.71 3.44 7.19
C MET A 128 -3.49 4.81 7.83
N MET A 129 -4.06 5.88 7.25
CA MET A 129 -3.97 7.23 7.80
C MET A 129 -4.64 7.30 9.19
N GLY A 130 -5.81 6.69 9.35
CA GLY A 130 -6.51 6.63 10.63
C GLY A 130 -5.69 5.95 11.73
N SER A 131 -5.07 4.82 11.41
CA SER A 131 -4.16 4.11 12.33
C SER A 131 -2.92 4.94 12.68
N ALA A 132 -2.26 5.52 11.66
CA ALA A 132 -1.06 6.32 11.87
C ALA A 132 -1.32 7.57 12.72
N LEU A 133 -2.42 8.29 12.45
CA LEU A 133 -2.83 9.47 13.21
C LEU A 133 -3.17 9.13 14.65
N THR A 134 -3.93 8.05 14.87
CA THR A 134 -4.30 7.60 16.22
C THR A 134 -3.04 7.28 17.03
N THR A 135 -2.08 6.58 16.43
CA THR A 135 -0.80 6.26 17.08
C THR A 135 0.00 7.52 17.40
N ALA A 136 0.11 8.46 16.45
CA ALA A 136 0.83 9.71 16.66
C ALA A 136 0.21 10.53 17.80
N MET A 137 -1.11 10.62 17.86
CA MET A 137 -1.84 11.34 18.91
C MET A 137 -1.74 10.68 20.29
N GLN A 138 -1.49 9.38 20.35
CA GLN A 138 -1.33 8.64 21.62
C GLN A 138 0.13 8.59 22.11
N THR A 139 1.09 9.07 21.31
CA THR A 139 2.51 9.05 21.64
C THR A 139 2.95 10.44 22.13
N PRO A 140 3.20 10.65 23.44
CA PRO A 140 3.46 11.98 24.00
C PRO A 140 4.67 12.69 23.38
N ALA A 141 5.71 11.93 23.00
CA ALA A 141 6.89 12.47 22.33
C ALA A 141 6.58 13.04 20.93
N LEU A 142 5.64 12.43 20.20
CA LEU A 142 5.23 12.88 18.86
C LEU A 142 4.30 14.09 18.95
N LEU A 143 3.40 14.12 19.95
CA LEU A 143 2.57 15.31 20.24
C LEU A 143 3.43 16.55 20.49
N ALA A 144 4.52 16.41 21.25
CA ALA A 144 5.43 17.52 21.53
C ALA A 144 6.14 18.03 20.26
N GLN A 145 6.52 17.13 19.34
CA GLN A 145 7.10 17.53 18.05
C GLN A 145 6.09 18.25 17.15
N MET A 146 4.85 17.76 17.07
CA MET A 146 3.79 18.37 16.26
C MET A 146 3.40 19.77 16.75
N ALA A 147 3.46 20.03 18.05
CA ALA A 147 3.19 21.35 18.61
C ALA A 147 4.32 22.37 18.39
N SER A 148 5.50 21.90 17.98
CA SER A 148 6.71 22.72 17.78
C SER A 148 7.04 23.00 16.30
N SER A 149 6.27 22.45 15.37
CA SER A 149 6.40 22.60 13.92
C SER A 149 5.38 23.61 13.39
#